data_AF-A0A2A8HPC8-F1
#
_entry.id   AF-A0A2A8HPC8-F1
#
_cell.length_a   1.000
_cell.length_b   1.000
_cell.length_c   1.000
_cell.angle_alpha   90.00
_cell.angle_beta   90.00
_cell.angle_gamma   90.00
#
_symmetry.space_group_name_H-M   'P 1'
#
loop_
_entity.id
_entity.type
_entity.pdbx_description
1 polymer ?
#
loop_
_entity_poly.entity_id
_entity_poly.type
_entity_poly.pdbx_seq_one_letter_code
_entity_poly.pdbx_strand_id
1 'polypeptide(L)'
;MTPDLLPSSPPRGAASLVGFEALWSSDDMAAGEQTEILAAGYKTVAGVFDIHRYHHVVLHTAQCVIASEFAATAAAFQSFVAGIVAA
;
A
#
# COMPACT_ATOMS: atom_id res chain seq x y z
N MET A 1 -10.94 -22.19 4.68
CA MET A 1 -9.87 -21.75 5.59
C MET A 1 -9.61 -20.29 5.27
N THR A 2 -9.87 -19.39 6.20
CA THR A 2 -9.62 -17.96 6.01
C THR A 2 -8.10 -17.77 5.98
N PRO A 3 -7.52 -17.14 4.92
CA PRO A 3 -6.07 -17.02 4.80
C PRO A 3 -5.48 -16.17 5.94
N ASP A 4 -4.26 -16.51 6.39
CA ASP A 4 -3.45 -15.66 7.28
C ASP A 4 -3.01 -14.42 6.50
N LEU A 5 -3.88 -13.40 6.48
CA LEU A 5 -3.53 -12.08 5.98
C LEU A 5 -2.51 -11.42 6.92
N LEU A 6 -1.69 -10.53 6.37
CA LEU A 6 -0.92 -9.59 7.19
C LEU A 6 -1.88 -8.92 8.19
N PRO A 7 -1.49 -8.73 9.47
CA PRO A 7 -2.35 -8.10 10.44
C PRO A 7 -2.90 -6.79 9.86
N SER A 8 -4.22 -6.56 9.98
CA SER A 8 -4.96 -5.42 9.42
C SER A 8 -4.54 -4.06 9.99
N SER A 9 -3.43 -4.01 10.70
CA SER A 9 -2.87 -2.81 11.31
C SER A 9 -1.92 -2.13 10.32
N PRO A 10 -2.03 -0.81 10.14
CA PRO A 10 -1.10 -0.06 9.30
C PRO A 10 0.35 -0.33 9.67
N PRO A 11 1.29 -0.16 8.72
CA PRO A 11 2.64 0.22 9.08
C PRO A 11 2.59 1.34 10.13
N ARG A 12 3.31 1.17 11.23
CA ARG A 12 3.33 2.17 12.31
C ARG A 12 3.64 3.56 11.72
N GLY A 13 2.70 4.50 11.84
CA GLY A 13 2.82 5.88 11.34
C GLY A 13 2.29 6.11 9.92
N ALA A 14 1.92 5.08 9.15
CA ALA A 14 1.38 5.26 7.80
C ALA A 14 -0.03 5.85 7.77
N ALA A 15 -0.89 5.50 8.74
CA ALA A 15 -2.26 6.03 8.80
C ALA A 15 -2.35 7.55 9.03
N SER A 16 -1.24 8.19 9.42
CA SER A 16 -1.13 9.65 9.57
C SER A 16 -0.51 10.35 8.36
N LEU A 17 -0.12 9.61 7.32
CA LEU A 17 0.45 10.18 6.11
C LEU A 17 -0.65 10.55 5.12
N VAL A 18 -0.47 11.68 4.44
CA VAL A 18 -1.37 12.15 3.40
C VAL A 18 -1.39 11.13 2.25
N GLY A 19 -2.58 10.67 1.87
CA GLY A 19 -2.79 9.67 0.81
C GLY A 19 -2.78 8.21 1.29
N PHE A 20 -2.59 7.95 2.58
CA PHE A 20 -2.62 6.61 3.19
C PHE A 20 -3.63 6.49 4.34
N GLU A 21 -4.67 7.33 4.30
CA GLU A 21 -5.69 7.42 5.35
C GLU A 21 -6.62 6.20 5.37
N ALA A 22 -6.64 5.40 4.30
CA ALA A 22 -7.46 4.21 4.18
C ALA A 22 -6.59 2.96 3.92
N LEU A 23 -6.81 1.95 4.75
CA LEU A 23 -6.21 0.63 4.61
C LEU A 23 -7.34 -0.35 4.40
N TRP A 24 -7.15 -1.26 3.45
CA TRP A 24 -8.14 -2.26 3.11
C TRP A 24 -7.56 -3.65 3.30
N SER A 25 -8.36 -4.55 3.86
CA SER A 25 -8.08 -5.98 3.78
C SER A 25 -8.15 -6.40 2.31
N SER A 26 -7.35 -7.38 1.92
CA SER A 26 -7.51 -8.02 0.61
C SER A 26 -8.85 -8.78 0.47
N ASP A 27 -9.52 -9.07 1.60
CA ASP A 27 -10.90 -9.57 1.60
C ASP A 27 -11.92 -8.49 1.22
N ASP A 28 -11.63 -7.22 1.54
CA ASP A 28 -12.50 -6.09 1.21
C ASP A 28 -12.21 -5.57 -0.21
N MET A 29 -10.92 -5.51 -0.58
CA MET A 29 -10.49 -4.95 -1.85
C MET A 29 -9.12 -5.48 -2.27
N ALA A 30 -9.03 -5.95 -3.51
CA ALA A 30 -7.78 -6.13 -4.23
C ALA A 30 -7.90 -5.46 -5.60
N ALA A 31 -6.81 -4.87 -6.08
CA ALA A 31 -6.80 -4.18 -7.37
C ALA A 31 -5.49 -4.44 -8.12
N GLY A 32 -5.48 -4.10 -9.41
CA GLY A 32 -4.32 -4.24 -10.28
C GLY A 32 -3.71 -5.65 -10.22
N GLU A 33 -2.38 -5.69 -10.14
CA GLU A 33 -1.62 -6.95 -10.12
C GLU A 33 -1.79 -7.74 -8.82
N GLN A 34 -2.27 -7.12 -7.73
CA GLN A 34 -2.48 -7.81 -6.46
C GLN A 34 -3.53 -8.91 -6.58
N THR A 35 -4.58 -8.68 -7.38
CA THR A 35 -5.63 -9.69 -7.63
C THR A 35 -5.05 -10.97 -8.21
N GLU A 36 -4.13 -10.86 -9.17
CA GLU A 36 -3.48 -12.01 -9.81
C GLU A 36 -2.53 -12.73 -8.85
N ILE A 37 -1.79 -11.99 -8.02
CA ILE A 37 -0.89 -12.56 -7.01
C ILE A 37 -1.69 -13.36 -5.97
N LEU A 38 -2.83 -12.84 -5.51
CA LEU A 38 -3.72 -13.55 -4.60
C LEU A 38 -4.32 -14.80 -5.27
N ALA A 39 -4.75 -14.70 -6.53
CA ALA A 39 -5.28 -15.82 -7.29
C ALA A 39 -4.25 -16.95 -7.51
N ALA A 40 -2.96 -16.60 -7.61
CA ALA A 40 -1.85 -17.56 -7.66
C ALA A 40 -1.57 -18.24 -6.30
N GLY A 41 -2.26 -17.86 -5.23
CA GLY A 41 -2.19 -18.50 -3.91
C GLY A 41 -1.11 -17.95 -2.98
N TYR A 42 -0.50 -16.81 -3.31
CA TYR A 42 0.41 -16.12 -2.40
C TYR A 42 -0.35 -15.52 -1.22
N LYS A 43 0.20 -15.71 -0.01
CA LYS A 43 -0.48 -15.38 1.25
C LYS A 43 0.01 -14.07 1.87
N THR A 44 1.30 -13.79 1.75
CA THR A 44 1.92 -12.58 2.28
C THR A 44 2.03 -11.54 1.17
N VAL A 45 0.98 -10.74 1.01
CA VAL A 45 0.87 -9.76 -0.07
C VAL A 45 0.39 -8.43 0.50
N ALA A 46 1.02 -7.34 0.07
CA ALA A 46 0.55 -5.98 0.32
C ALA A 46 0.62 -5.18 -0.99
N GLY A 47 -0.41 -4.41 -1.27
CA GLY A 47 -0.50 -3.53 -2.44
C GLY A 47 -0.56 -2.08 -2.02
N VAL A 48 -0.06 -1.19 -2.89
CA VAL A 48 -0.29 0.25 -2.82
C VAL A 48 -1.00 0.65 -4.09
N PHE A 49 -2.16 1.28 -3.94
CA PHE A 49 -2.95 1.77 -5.05
C PHE A 49 -2.99 3.28 -4.99
N ASP A 50 -2.59 3.90 -6.09
CA ASP A 50 -2.72 5.33 -6.26
C ASP A 50 -4.10 5.68 -6.82
N ILE A 51 -4.78 6.61 -6.17
CA ILE A 51 -6.06 7.16 -6.60
C ILE A 51 -6.10 8.68 -6.34
N HIS A 52 -5.19 9.43 -6.94
CA HIS A 52 -5.22 10.89 -6.88
C HIS A 52 -6.00 11.53 -8.04
N ARG A 53 -6.34 12.83 -7.90
CA ARG A 53 -7.08 13.66 -8.89
C ARG A 53 -6.48 13.73 -10.31
N TYR A 54 -5.27 13.20 -10.49
CA TYR A 54 -4.54 13.19 -11.76
C TYR A 54 -4.25 11.76 -12.25
N HIS A 55 -4.82 10.75 -11.61
CA HIS A 55 -4.68 9.36 -12.04
C HIS A 55 -5.20 9.19 -13.48
N HIS A 56 -4.43 8.52 -14.34
CA HIS A 56 -4.72 8.31 -15.77
C HIS A 56 -4.96 9.57 -16.63
N VAL A 57 -4.45 10.74 -16.24
CA VAL A 57 -4.48 11.94 -17.11
C VAL A 57 -3.08 12.45 -17.45
N VAL A 58 -2.99 13.24 -18.52
CA VAL A 58 -1.72 13.82 -19.01
C VAL A 58 -0.98 14.68 -17.97
N LEU A 59 -1.71 15.15 -16.95
CA LEU A 59 -1.14 15.92 -15.85
C LEU A 59 -0.46 15.07 -14.78
N HIS A 60 -0.55 13.73 -14.84
CA HIS A 60 0.22 12.84 -13.98
C HIS A 60 1.70 12.94 -14.32
N THR A 61 2.37 13.86 -13.63
CA THR A 61 3.75 14.26 -13.90
C THR A 61 4.50 14.35 -12.58
N ALA A 62 5.83 14.46 -12.64
CA ALA A 62 6.67 14.58 -11.45
C ALA A 62 6.30 15.79 -10.57
N GLN A 63 5.66 16.81 -11.16
CA GLN A 63 5.17 18.00 -10.45
C GLN A 63 4.02 17.69 -9.47
N CYS A 64 3.36 16.55 -9.59
CA CYS A 64 2.35 16.10 -8.63
C CYS A 64 2.96 15.53 -7.33
N VAL A 65 4.27 15.26 -7.32
CA VAL A 65 4.94 14.62 -6.19
C VAL A 65 5.34 15.68 -5.16
N ILE A 66 4.80 15.55 -3.95
CA ILE A 66 5.26 16.31 -2.79
C ILE A 66 6.41 15.52 -2.14
N ALA A 67 7.64 16.01 -2.32
CA ALA A 67 8.85 15.27 -1.95
C ALA A 67 8.90 14.88 -0.46
N SER A 68 8.42 15.74 0.45
CA SER A 68 8.38 15.43 1.89
C SER A 68 7.43 14.28 2.22
N GLU A 69 6.24 14.27 1.63
CA GLU A 69 5.24 13.22 1.82
C GLU A 69 5.73 11.89 1.23
N PHE A 70 6.38 11.95 0.06
CA PHE A 70 6.99 10.78 -0.56
C PHE A 70 8.09 10.16 0.32
N ALA A 71 8.97 10.99 0.89
CA ALA A 71 10.02 10.52 1.79
C ALA A 71 9.46 9.89 3.07
N ALA A 72 8.43 10.51 3.68
CA ALA A 72 7.76 9.98 4.86
C ALA A 72 7.07 8.63 4.56
N THR A 73 6.40 8.54 3.41
CA THR A 73 5.79 7.30 2.90
C THR A 73 6.83 6.21 2.72
N ALA A 74 7.94 6.51 2.04
CA ALA A 74 9.00 5.54 1.82
C ALA A 74 9.57 4.99 3.14
N ALA A 75 9.79 5.84 4.15
CA ALA A 75 10.27 5.43 5.46
C ALA A 75 9.26 4.52 6.20
N ALA A 76 7.97 4.81 6.10
CA ALA A 76 6.92 3.97 6.69
C ALA A 76 6.86 2.58 6.03
N PHE A 77 6.98 2.51 4.70
CA PHE A 77 7.01 1.24 3.97
C PHE A 77 8.28 0.43 4.24
N GLN A 78 9.44 1.08 4.35
CA GLN A 78 10.67 0.39 4.78
C GLN A 78 10.49 -0.24 6.17
N SER A 79 9.89 0.49 7.10
CA SER A 79 9.60 -0.03 8.45
C SER A 79 8.62 -1.20 8.43
N PHE A 80 7.60 -1.14 7.57
CA PHE A 80 6.65 -2.24 7.36
C PHE A 80 7.33 -3.51 6.86
N VAL A 81 8.10 -3.39 5.77
CA VAL A 81 8.80 -4.52 5.17
C VAL A 81 9.81 -5.11 6.15
N ALA A 82 10.57 -4.27 6.87
CA ALA A 82 11.49 -4.73 7.89
C ALA A 82 10.79 -5.52 9.00
N GLY A 83 9.61 -5.07 9.44
CA GLY A 83 8.79 -5.76 10.43
C GLY A 83 8.27 -7.12 9.95
N ILE A 84 7.99 -7.28 8.65
CA ILE A 84 7.54 -8.55 8.06
C ILE A 84 8.71 -9.51 7.86
N VAL A 85 9.86 -9.02 7.38
CA VAL A 85 11.05 -9.86 7.12
C VAL A 85 11.69 -10.38 8.41
N ALA A 86 11.53 -9.64 9.51
CA ALA A 86 12.07 -10.03 10.82
C ALA A 86 11.14 -10.97 11.63
N ALA A 87 9.92 -11.22 11.16
CA ALA A 87 8.91 -12.07 11.81
C ALA A 87 8.93 -13.51 11.25
#